data_AF-A0A6P0UTS1-F1
#
_entry.id   AF-A0A6P0UTS1-F1
#
_cell.length_a   1.000
_cell.length_b   1.000
_cell.length_c   1.000
_cell.angle_alpha   90.00
_cell.angle_beta   90.00
_cell.angle_gamma   90.00
#
_symmetry.space_group_name_H-M   'P 1'
#
loop_
_entity.id
_entity.type
_entity.pdbx_description
1 polymer ?
#
loop_
_entity_poly.entity_id
_entity_poly.type
_entity_poly.pdbx_seq_one_letter_code
_entity_poly.pdbx_strand_id
1 'polypeptide(L)'
;MSHQITLADLREEYQKLFDNATIRPDWAEKVKAIADKICSEKSRYNKVQEAIGVPWYVVGIIHNMEASGDFSCHLYNGDPLTGRTYHVPKGRPVSGSPPFTWEESAIDALCYEGLNKWEDWSIPGILFNLEKYNGWGYRMYHPEVKSPYLWSGTSVYSRGKYVADGHFSPTAVSSQVGGAAILKILEKQGELQEATDFATWLEIFPNAEAKLAPFTLVAWKGSNKEPVEVTQTRKTAELVEFLERHNQAKTFTVAKPDKKKPALKEIQVKEPETSKSEVNLDVPYLSQLKNHYEPYTSCLATSAAMCAKFLGVKGKPDERLADEFYLDLVNKHENRFVHDNIVKLLAIYGVSDVFKTNATWQEVKEHLIDGLPIIYSGHLTHSGHCIVIKGFEGDKYRVNDPYGEFFYSGYRTDLTGHNLLYSQKLLSTKSMTGDPNTTWAHFVGKK
;
A
#
# COMPACT_ATOMS: atom_id res chain seq x y z
N MET A 1 -36.47 25.36 -7.62
CA MET A 1 -35.71 24.35 -6.86
C MET A 1 -34.46 24.04 -7.65
N SER A 2 -33.28 24.52 -7.23
CA SER A 2 -32.03 24.19 -7.93
C SER A 2 -31.75 22.71 -7.74
N HIS A 3 -31.72 21.95 -8.83
CA HIS A 3 -31.38 20.54 -8.79
C HIS A 3 -29.95 20.42 -8.26
N GLN A 4 -29.77 19.78 -7.10
CA GLN A 4 -28.46 19.58 -6.52
C GLN A 4 -27.75 18.51 -7.35
N ILE A 5 -26.57 18.84 -7.91
CA ILE A 5 -25.77 17.88 -8.67
C ILE A 5 -25.26 16.80 -7.70
N THR A 6 -25.59 15.53 -7.97
CA THR A 6 -25.16 14.40 -7.16
C THR A 6 -24.24 13.46 -7.92
N LEU A 7 -23.43 12.67 -7.19
CA LEU A 7 -22.64 11.62 -7.82
C LEU A 7 -23.52 10.57 -8.50
N ALA A 8 -24.72 10.28 -7.96
CA ALA A 8 -25.62 9.29 -8.53
C ALA A 8 -25.99 9.65 -9.97
N ASP A 9 -26.25 10.95 -10.24
CA ASP A 9 -26.62 11.44 -11.57
C ASP A 9 -25.45 11.39 -12.58
N LEU A 10 -24.21 11.50 -12.08
CA LEU A 10 -23.02 11.63 -12.93
C LEU A 10 -22.16 10.37 -13.00
N ARG A 11 -22.43 9.35 -12.18
CA ARG A 11 -21.55 8.18 -12.01
C ARG A 11 -21.27 7.47 -13.33
N GLU A 12 -22.33 7.11 -14.06
CA GLU A 12 -22.20 6.38 -15.33
C GLU A 12 -21.48 7.22 -16.38
N GLU A 13 -21.79 8.51 -16.44
CA GLU A 13 -21.13 9.43 -17.38
C GLU A 13 -19.63 9.53 -17.09
N TYR A 14 -19.24 9.72 -15.83
CA TYR A 14 -17.83 9.79 -15.45
C TYR A 14 -17.07 8.52 -15.78
N GLN A 15 -17.63 7.35 -15.44
CA GLN A 15 -17.00 6.08 -15.74
C GLN A 15 -16.80 5.93 -17.25
N LYS A 16 -17.86 6.15 -18.03
CA LYS A 16 -17.81 6.03 -19.49
C LYS A 16 -16.82 7.02 -20.13
N LEU A 17 -16.82 8.28 -19.69
CA LEU A 17 -15.88 9.27 -20.20
C LEU A 17 -14.44 8.88 -19.87
N PHE A 18 -14.20 8.42 -18.65
CA PHE A 18 -12.87 8.00 -18.23
C PHE A 18 -12.41 6.80 -19.04
N ASP A 19 -13.18 5.72 -19.11
CA ASP A 19 -12.82 4.49 -19.84
C ASP A 19 -12.43 4.77 -21.30
N ASN A 20 -13.17 5.66 -21.96
CA ASN A 20 -12.95 6.01 -23.37
C ASN A 20 -11.95 7.15 -23.59
N ALA A 21 -11.53 7.87 -22.55
CA ALA A 21 -10.58 8.96 -22.68
C ALA A 21 -9.20 8.42 -23.03
N THR A 22 -8.60 9.00 -24.07
CA THR A 22 -7.21 8.75 -24.46
C THR A 22 -6.39 10.02 -24.26
N ILE A 23 -5.17 9.90 -23.75
CA ILE A 23 -4.23 11.03 -23.69
C ILE A 23 -3.83 11.42 -25.11
N ARG A 24 -3.90 12.71 -25.44
CA ARG A 24 -3.47 13.18 -26.76
C ARG A 24 -1.95 13.04 -26.91
N PRO A 25 -1.43 12.59 -28.07
CA PRO A 25 0.00 12.37 -28.25
C PRO A 25 0.87 13.56 -27.85
N ASP A 26 0.53 14.76 -28.31
CA ASP A 26 1.28 16.00 -28.02
C ASP A 26 1.26 16.43 -26.53
N TRP A 27 0.46 15.75 -25.71
CA TRP A 27 0.35 16.01 -24.27
C TRP A 27 0.98 14.89 -23.44
N ALA A 28 1.23 13.72 -24.02
CA ALA A 28 1.61 12.50 -23.30
C ALA A 28 2.81 12.71 -22.38
N GLU A 29 3.88 13.35 -22.87
CA GLU A 29 5.08 13.63 -22.07
C GLU A 29 4.78 14.58 -20.90
N LYS A 30 4.01 15.65 -21.15
CA LYS A 30 3.64 16.63 -20.13
C LYS A 30 2.78 16.01 -19.03
N VAL A 31 1.77 15.20 -19.40
CA VAL A 31 0.92 14.51 -18.41
C VAL A 31 1.74 13.51 -17.61
N LYS A 32 2.61 12.74 -18.28
CA LYS A 32 3.47 11.77 -17.61
C LYS A 32 4.44 12.42 -16.63
N ALA A 33 5.09 13.52 -17.02
CA ALA A 33 6.02 14.24 -16.14
C ALA A 33 5.33 14.74 -14.86
N ILE A 34 4.08 15.20 -14.95
CA ILE A 34 3.29 15.60 -13.78
C ILE A 34 2.95 14.39 -12.89
N ALA A 35 2.51 13.28 -13.48
CA ALA A 35 2.21 12.06 -12.73
C ALA A 35 3.46 11.52 -12.02
N ASP A 36 4.61 11.46 -12.72
CA ASP A 36 5.89 11.05 -12.14
C ASP A 36 6.32 11.96 -10.98
N LYS A 37 6.14 13.29 -11.11
CA LYS A 37 6.40 14.25 -10.03
C LYS A 37 5.48 14.01 -8.82
N ILE A 38 4.22 13.67 -9.06
CA ILE A 38 3.29 13.31 -7.97
C ILE A 38 3.78 12.03 -7.27
N CYS A 39 4.18 11.00 -8.04
CA CYS A 39 4.71 9.75 -7.48
C CYS A 39 6.03 9.96 -6.71
N SER A 40 6.93 10.84 -7.17
CA SER A 40 8.20 11.09 -6.45
C SER A 40 7.98 11.72 -5.06
N GLU A 41 6.83 12.34 -4.83
CA GLU A 41 6.44 12.97 -3.57
C GLU A 41 5.40 12.13 -2.79
N LYS A 42 5.17 10.86 -3.19
CA LYS A 42 4.18 9.94 -2.59
C LYS A 42 4.28 9.87 -1.07
N SER A 43 5.49 9.85 -0.50
CA SER A 43 5.69 9.83 0.96
C SER A 43 5.07 11.03 1.66
N ARG A 44 5.14 12.24 1.08
CA ARG A 44 4.53 13.45 1.67
C ARG A 44 3.01 13.40 1.59
N TYR A 45 2.48 12.99 0.43
CA TYR A 45 1.04 12.84 0.25
C TYR A 45 0.44 11.75 1.15
N ASN A 46 1.19 10.67 1.41
CA ASN A 46 0.77 9.59 2.30
C ASN A 46 0.54 10.07 3.74
N LYS A 47 1.33 11.02 4.25
CA LYS A 47 1.07 11.59 5.59
C LYS A 47 -0.31 12.25 5.68
N VAL A 48 -0.74 12.92 4.60
CA VAL A 48 -2.08 13.51 4.52
C VAL A 48 -3.14 12.41 4.41
N GLN A 49 -2.90 11.39 3.58
CA GLN A 49 -3.79 10.22 3.49
C GLN A 49 -3.98 9.54 4.85
N GLU A 50 -2.90 9.30 5.60
CA GLU A 50 -2.94 8.69 6.93
C GLU A 50 -3.74 9.54 7.94
N ALA A 51 -3.65 10.87 7.84
CA ALA A 51 -4.32 11.78 8.75
C ALA A 51 -5.84 11.87 8.49
N ILE A 52 -6.28 11.87 7.23
CA ILE A 52 -7.69 12.19 6.89
C ILE A 52 -8.41 11.19 5.97
N GLY A 53 -7.69 10.20 5.42
CA GLY A 53 -8.23 9.15 4.57
C GLY A 53 -8.53 9.56 3.13
N VAL A 54 -7.97 10.68 2.66
CA VAL A 54 -8.02 11.09 1.25
C VAL A 54 -6.87 10.41 0.50
N PRO A 55 -7.10 9.67 -0.60
CA PRO A 55 -6.04 8.94 -1.28
C PRO A 55 -4.89 9.87 -1.70
N TRP A 56 -3.65 9.44 -1.49
CA TRP A 56 -2.45 10.27 -1.69
C TRP A 56 -2.37 10.80 -3.13
N TYR A 57 -2.80 10.00 -4.10
CA TYR A 57 -2.81 10.40 -5.50
C TYR A 57 -3.90 11.46 -5.79
N VAL A 58 -5.02 11.45 -5.06
CA VAL A 58 -6.03 12.53 -5.14
C VAL A 58 -5.46 13.81 -4.56
N VAL A 59 -4.77 13.72 -3.40
CA VAL A 59 -4.08 14.87 -2.79
C VAL A 59 -3.05 15.45 -3.77
N GLY A 60 -2.24 14.60 -4.40
CA GLY A 60 -1.23 15.01 -5.38
C GLY A 60 -1.84 15.67 -6.63
N ILE A 61 -2.95 15.13 -7.15
CA ILE A 61 -3.67 15.73 -8.27
C ILE A 61 -4.17 17.14 -7.90
N ILE A 62 -4.86 17.29 -6.78
CA ILE A 62 -5.36 18.60 -6.31
C ILE A 62 -4.19 19.57 -6.11
N HIS A 63 -3.11 19.13 -5.46
CA HIS A 63 -1.93 19.97 -5.24
C HIS A 63 -1.29 20.45 -6.55
N ASN A 64 -1.24 19.61 -7.57
CA ASN A 64 -0.79 20.03 -8.89
C ASN A 64 -1.76 21.04 -9.54
N MET A 65 -3.07 20.83 -9.42
CA MET A 65 -4.07 21.71 -10.04
C MET A 65 -4.11 23.10 -9.40
N GLU A 66 -3.95 23.19 -8.09
CA GLU A 66 -4.04 24.45 -7.35
C GLU A 66 -2.71 25.20 -7.25
N ALA A 67 -1.59 24.47 -7.18
CA ALA A 67 -0.29 25.06 -6.86
C ALA A 67 0.89 24.51 -7.70
N SER A 68 0.64 23.75 -8.78
CA SER A 68 1.71 23.11 -9.58
C SER A 68 2.67 22.23 -8.76
N GLY A 69 2.21 21.73 -7.60
CA GLY A 69 3.01 20.94 -6.67
C GLY A 69 4.05 21.75 -5.90
N ASP A 70 3.82 23.03 -5.63
CA ASP A 70 4.69 23.89 -4.82
C ASP A 70 4.43 23.71 -3.31
N PHE A 71 5.33 22.99 -2.64
CA PHE A 71 5.27 22.74 -1.20
C PHE A 71 5.58 23.95 -0.31
N SER A 72 5.86 25.14 -0.87
CA SER A 72 6.10 26.37 -0.10
C SER A 72 4.84 27.21 0.14
N CYS A 73 3.72 26.81 -0.46
CA CYS A 73 2.46 27.54 -0.40
C CYS A 73 1.29 26.70 0.15
N HIS A 74 0.26 27.39 0.61
CA HIS A 74 -0.99 26.81 1.08
C HIS A 74 -1.75 26.16 -0.08
N LEU A 75 -2.20 24.91 0.11
CA LEU A 75 -3.03 24.16 -0.85
C LEU A 75 -4.35 24.88 -1.21
N TYR A 76 -4.81 25.78 -0.33
CA TYR A 76 -6.03 26.56 -0.53
C TYR A 76 -6.01 27.41 -1.81
N ASN A 77 -5.01 28.27 -1.92
CA ASN A 77 -5.03 29.41 -2.85
C ASN A 77 -3.62 29.89 -3.22
N GLY A 78 -2.57 29.14 -2.84
CA GLY A 78 -1.19 29.47 -3.17
C GLY A 78 -0.54 30.55 -2.29
N ASP A 79 -1.18 31.00 -1.21
CA ASP A 79 -0.53 31.94 -0.27
C ASP A 79 0.69 31.30 0.42
N PRO A 80 1.74 32.06 0.81
CA PRO A 80 2.94 31.48 1.45
C PRO A 80 2.67 30.85 2.83
N LEU A 81 3.30 29.70 3.11
CA LEU A 81 3.19 29.00 4.40
C LEU A 81 3.77 29.76 5.60
N THR A 82 4.47 30.88 5.36
CA THR A 82 5.05 31.74 6.41
C THR A 82 4.01 32.54 7.19
N GLY A 83 2.75 32.53 6.74
CA GLY A 83 1.63 33.19 7.39
C GLY A 83 0.38 32.34 7.34
N ARG A 84 -0.76 32.97 7.62
CA ARG A 84 -2.07 32.40 7.30
C ARG A 84 -2.50 32.92 5.94
N THR A 85 -3.40 32.21 5.28
CA THR A 85 -4.03 32.68 4.04
C THR A 85 -4.61 34.07 4.23
N TYR A 86 -4.29 34.98 3.31
CA TYR A 86 -4.87 36.31 3.25
C TYR A 86 -5.92 36.39 2.14
N HIS A 87 -5.75 35.61 1.07
CA HIS A 87 -6.80 35.34 0.10
C HIS A 87 -7.85 34.37 0.67
N VAL A 88 -9.01 34.32 0.02
CA VAL A 88 -10.12 33.46 0.43
C VAL A 88 -9.73 31.99 0.21
N PRO A 89 -10.01 31.07 1.15
CA PRO A 89 -10.57 31.31 2.49
C PRO A 89 -9.53 31.94 3.43
N LYS A 90 -9.83 33.12 3.97
CA LYS A 90 -8.90 33.92 4.79
C LYS A 90 -8.71 33.34 6.20
N GLY A 91 -7.49 33.44 6.73
CA GLY A 91 -7.16 33.11 8.12
C GLY A 91 -6.87 31.63 8.39
N ARG A 92 -6.58 30.86 7.35
CA ARG A 92 -6.28 29.42 7.42
C ARG A 92 -4.77 29.13 7.44
N PRO A 93 -4.30 28.01 8.00
CA PRO A 93 -5.02 27.07 8.87
C PRO A 93 -5.54 27.72 10.15
N VAL A 94 -6.63 27.22 10.75
CA VAL A 94 -7.23 27.87 11.94
C VAL A 94 -6.40 27.59 13.20
N SER A 95 -5.92 26.37 13.36
CA SER A 95 -5.07 25.94 14.48
C SER A 95 -3.58 26.11 14.16
N GLY A 96 -2.75 26.16 15.19
CA GLY A 96 -1.29 26.27 15.06
C GLY A 96 -0.76 27.69 14.84
N SER A 97 0.57 27.80 14.75
CA SER A 97 1.30 29.06 14.54
C SER A 97 2.23 28.93 13.33
N PRO A 98 2.31 29.96 12.46
CA PRO A 98 3.21 29.93 11.31
C PRO A 98 4.70 30.03 11.73
N PRO A 99 5.64 29.60 10.88
CA PRO A 99 5.41 28.99 9.56
C PRO A 99 4.80 27.58 9.68
N PHE A 100 3.83 27.28 8.82
CA PHE A 100 3.17 25.97 8.79
C PHE A 100 3.97 24.99 7.93
N THR A 101 3.91 23.70 8.28
CA THR A 101 4.27 22.66 7.32
C THR A 101 3.23 22.57 6.22
N TRP A 102 3.62 22.05 5.06
CA TRP A 102 2.69 21.85 3.97
C TRP A 102 1.59 20.84 4.35
N GLU A 103 1.95 19.76 5.07
CA GLU A 103 1.01 18.74 5.52
C GLU A 103 -0.08 19.32 6.45
N GLU A 104 0.29 20.17 7.42
CA GLU A 104 -0.69 20.86 8.29
C GLU A 104 -1.67 21.71 7.47
N SER A 105 -1.14 22.46 6.49
CA SER A 105 -1.98 23.26 5.61
C SER A 105 -2.88 22.43 4.71
N ALA A 106 -2.37 21.33 4.15
CA ALA A 106 -3.11 20.47 3.23
C ALA A 106 -4.24 19.73 3.97
N ILE A 107 -3.98 19.25 5.19
CA ILE A 107 -4.99 18.62 6.04
C ILE A 107 -6.13 19.59 6.35
N ASP A 108 -5.82 20.83 6.75
CA ASP A 108 -6.83 21.85 7.05
C ASP A 108 -7.66 22.18 5.79
N ALA A 109 -7.02 22.33 4.62
CA ALA A 109 -7.68 22.60 3.34
C ALA A 109 -8.63 21.50 2.90
N LEU A 110 -8.16 20.25 2.87
CA LEU A 110 -9.00 19.12 2.44
C LEU A 110 -10.13 18.83 3.44
N CYS A 111 -9.94 19.11 4.73
CA CYS A 111 -11.02 19.06 5.71
C CYS A 111 -12.03 20.19 5.52
N TYR A 112 -11.58 21.40 5.17
CA TYR A 112 -12.45 22.54 4.88
C TYR A 112 -13.38 22.24 3.69
N GLU A 113 -12.85 21.61 2.65
CA GLU A 113 -13.61 21.16 1.46
C GLU A 113 -14.48 19.91 1.73
N GLY A 114 -14.33 19.31 2.92
CA GLY A 114 -15.10 18.15 3.37
C GLY A 114 -14.68 16.82 2.77
N LEU A 115 -13.50 16.74 2.14
CA LEU A 115 -13.01 15.50 1.53
C LEU A 115 -12.68 14.42 2.57
N ASN A 116 -12.38 14.81 3.82
CA ASN A 116 -12.19 13.88 4.93
C ASN A 116 -13.46 13.08 5.31
N LYS A 117 -14.64 13.55 4.88
CA LYS A 117 -15.94 12.91 5.08
C LYS A 117 -16.43 12.14 3.85
N TRP A 118 -15.67 12.18 2.76
CA TRP A 118 -16.01 11.49 1.52
C TRP A 118 -15.49 10.06 1.56
N GLU A 119 -16.28 9.12 1.05
CA GLU A 119 -15.99 7.68 1.16
C GLU A 119 -15.86 6.98 -0.20
N ASP A 120 -16.38 7.57 -1.29
CA ASP A 120 -16.36 6.93 -2.60
C ASP A 120 -15.14 7.35 -3.43
N TRP A 121 -14.04 6.62 -3.28
CA TRP A 121 -12.83 6.83 -4.06
C TRP A 121 -12.73 5.94 -5.31
N SER A 122 -13.88 5.47 -5.84
CA SER A 122 -13.93 4.94 -7.20
C SER A 122 -13.60 6.03 -8.22
N ILE A 123 -13.26 5.66 -9.46
CA ILE A 123 -12.98 6.61 -10.54
C ILE A 123 -14.08 7.69 -10.65
N PRO A 124 -15.39 7.37 -10.70
CA PRO A 124 -16.44 8.39 -10.72
C PRO A 124 -16.47 9.28 -9.48
N GLY A 125 -16.22 8.73 -8.30
CA GLY A 125 -16.21 9.49 -7.06
C GLY A 125 -15.03 10.46 -6.95
N ILE A 126 -13.85 10.06 -7.44
CA ILE A 126 -12.68 10.93 -7.59
C ILE A 126 -12.99 12.08 -8.55
N LEU A 127 -13.47 11.76 -9.76
CA LEU A 127 -13.78 12.76 -10.78
C LEU A 127 -14.86 13.74 -10.31
N PHE A 128 -15.88 13.26 -9.59
CA PHE A 128 -16.90 14.10 -8.98
C PHE A 128 -16.30 15.11 -7.99
N ASN A 129 -15.40 14.68 -7.09
CA ASN A 129 -14.79 15.59 -6.12
C ASN A 129 -13.81 16.56 -6.77
N LEU A 130 -13.04 16.14 -7.76
CA LEU A 130 -12.16 17.04 -8.50
C LEU A 130 -12.97 18.11 -9.26
N GLU A 131 -14.08 17.74 -9.89
CA GLU A 131 -14.96 18.73 -10.56
C GLU A 131 -15.64 19.64 -9.54
N LYS A 132 -16.09 19.11 -8.40
CA LYS A 132 -16.64 19.90 -7.30
C LYS A 132 -15.62 20.90 -6.74
N TYR A 133 -14.36 20.48 -6.59
CA TYR A 133 -13.26 21.31 -6.08
C TYR A 133 -13.05 22.54 -6.97
N ASN A 134 -13.04 22.34 -8.29
CA ASN A 134 -13.01 23.44 -9.26
C ASN A 134 -14.33 24.25 -9.32
N GLY A 135 -15.46 23.58 -9.11
CA GLY A 135 -16.80 24.15 -9.14
C GLY A 135 -17.65 23.74 -10.35
N TRP A 136 -18.96 23.82 -10.17
CA TRP A 136 -19.99 23.27 -11.08
C TRP A 136 -20.34 24.13 -12.30
N GLY A 137 -19.59 25.19 -12.60
CA GLY A 137 -19.93 26.16 -13.63
C GLY A 137 -20.21 25.54 -15.00
N TYR A 138 -19.38 24.59 -15.42
CA TYR A 138 -19.59 23.87 -16.69
C TYR A 138 -20.91 23.07 -16.68
N ARG A 139 -21.21 22.32 -15.63
CA ARG A 139 -22.46 21.55 -15.54
C ARG A 139 -23.71 22.44 -15.53
N MET A 140 -23.61 23.61 -14.90
CA MET A 140 -24.75 24.53 -14.73
C MET A 140 -25.00 25.41 -15.94
N TYR A 141 -23.95 25.85 -16.64
CA TYR A 141 -24.07 26.92 -17.64
C TYR A 141 -23.51 26.54 -19.03
N HIS A 142 -22.64 25.53 -19.10
CA HIS A 142 -21.99 25.08 -20.34
C HIS A 142 -21.90 23.54 -20.43
N PRO A 143 -23.02 22.80 -20.28
CA PRO A 143 -23.01 21.34 -20.21
C PRO A 143 -22.47 20.66 -21.47
N GLU A 144 -22.43 21.38 -22.59
CA GLU A 144 -21.79 20.99 -23.85
C GLU A 144 -20.26 20.91 -23.78
N VAL A 145 -19.63 21.57 -22.80
CA VAL A 145 -18.18 21.56 -22.59
C VAL A 145 -17.83 20.79 -21.32
N LYS A 146 -17.15 19.65 -21.48
CA LYS A 146 -16.59 18.91 -20.34
C LYS A 146 -15.45 19.71 -19.71
N SER A 147 -15.47 19.84 -18.39
CA SER A 147 -14.55 20.74 -17.67
C SER A 147 -13.07 20.47 -18.04
N PRO A 148 -12.32 21.47 -18.51
CA PRO A 148 -10.89 21.34 -18.76
C PRO A 148 -10.10 21.05 -17.48
N TYR A 149 -10.62 21.39 -16.30
CA TYR A 149 -10.00 21.04 -15.01
C TYR A 149 -9.87 19.52 -14.86
N LEU A 150 -10.82 18.75 -15.39
CA LEU A 150 -10.73 17.31 -15.47
C LEU A 150 -10.02 16.84 -16.75
N TRP A 151 -10.49 17.31 -17.91
CA TRP A 151 -10.28 16.59 -19.17
C TRP A 151 -9.23 17.19 -20.10
N SER A 152 -8.63 18.34 -19.76
CA SER A 152 -7.61 18.96 -20.60
C SER A 152 -6.41 18.03 -20.80
N GLY A 153 -5.97 17.86 -22.05
CA GLY A 153 -4.94 16.90 -22.45
C GLY A 153 -5.45 15.52 -22.87
N THR A 154 -6.75 15.25 -22.71
CA THR A 154 -7.41 14.03 -23.21
C THR A 154 -8.18 14.27 -24.52
N SER A 155 -8.70 13.20 -25.13
CA SER A 155 -9.64 13.26 -26.26
C SER A 155 -11.02 13.82 -25.91
N VAL A 156 -11.39 13.90 -24.62
CA VAL A 156 -12.71 14.37 -24.15
C VAL A 156 -12.84 15.90 -24.23
N TYR A 157 -11.72 16.63 -24.18
CA TYR A 157 -11.71 18.10 -24.20
C TYR A 157 -11.00 18.65 -25.45
N SER A 158 -11.63 19.66 -26.07
CA SER A 158 -11.06 20.37 -27.21
C SER A 158 -10.83 21.87 -26.93
N ARG A 159 -11.88 22.60 -26.56
CA ARG A 159 -11.87 24.04 -26.27
C ARG A 159 -13.06 24.43 -25.40
N GLY A 160 -13.09 25.69 -24.98
CA GLY A 160 -14.08 26.23 -24.06
C GLY A 160 -13.51 26.27 -22.66
N LYS A 161 -13.36 27.45 -22.05
CA LYS A 161 -12.98 27.55 -20.64
C LYS A 161 -13.43 28.85 -20.00
N TYR A 162 -13.60 28.84 -18.69
CA TYR A 162 -13.58 30.07 -17.89
C TYR A 162 -12.18 30.68 -17.95
N VAL A 163 -12.10 31.93 -18.41
CA VAL A 163 -10.83 32.70 -18.46
C VAL A 163 -10.67 33.61 -17.24
N ALA A 164 -11.78 33.86 -16.54
CA ALA A 164 -11.87 34.48 -15.23
C ALA A 164 -13.18 34.02 -14.58
N ASP A 165 -13.35 34.28 -13.28
CA ASP A 165 -14.56 33.92 -12.54
C ASP A 165 -15.82 34.44 -13.23
N GLY A 166 -16.74 33.52 -13.56
CA GLY A 166 -17.98 33.84 -14.27
C GLY A 166 -17.83 34.18 -15.77
N HIS A 167 -16.60 34.25 -16.30
CA HIS A 167 -16.34 34.64 -17.69
C HIS A 167 -15.91 33.44 -18.54
N PHE A 168 -16.89 32.77 -19.15
CA PHE A 168 -16.66 31.66 -20.07
C PHE A 168 -16.32 32.15 -21.49
N SER A 169 -15.30 31.56 -22.10
CA SER A 169 -14.97 31.72 -23.51
C SER A 169 -15.14 30.39 -24.23
N PRO A 170 -15.99 30.30 -25.27
CA PRO A 170 -16.20 29.05 -26.01
C PRO A 170 -15.00 28.67 -26.90
N THR A 171 -14.07 29.59 -27.15
CA THR A 171 -12.94 29.39 -28.07
C THR A 171 -11.60 29.26 -27.35
N ALA A 172 -11.48 29.72 -26.11
CA ALA A 172 -10.25 29.59 -25.35
C ALA A 172 -9.92 28.12 -25.04
N VAL A 173 -8.64 27.79 -25.04
CA VAL A 173 -8.13 26.43 -24.79
C VAL A 173 -7.32 26.42 -23.50
N SER A 174 -7.49 25.38 -22.68
CA SER A 174 -6.65 25.19 -21.49
C SER A 174 -5.26 24.68 -21.87
N SER A 175 -4.22 25.29 -21.30
CA SER A 175 -2.83 24.82 -21.36
C SER A 175 -2.44 23.99 -20.13
N GLN A 176 -3.29 23.98 -19.10
CA GLN A 176 -3.13 23.18 -17.89
C GLN A 176 -3.54 21.73 -18.19
N VAL A 177 -2.83 20.76 -17.61
CA VAL A 177 -3.19 19.34 -17.68
C VAL A 177 -4.34 19.10 -16.72
N GLY A 178 -5.39 18.41 -17.16
CA GLY A 178 -6.55 18.12 -16.32
C GLY A 178 -6.33 16.93 -15.38
N GLY A 179 -7.02 16.92 -14.24
CA GLY A 179 -6.90 15.89 -13.21
C GLY A 179 -7.24 14.48 -13.70
N ALA A 180 -8.21 14.31 -14.61
CA ALA A 180 -8.52 13.01 -15.19
C ALA A 180 -7.40 12.50 -16.13
N ALA A 181 -6.70 13.41 -16.80
CA ALA A 181 -5.53 13.05 -17.61
C ALA A 181 -4.39 12.52 -16.73
N ILE A 182 -4.14 13.17 -15.58
CA ILE A 182 -3.15 12.71 -14.60
C ILE A 182 -3.58 11.35 -14.02
N LEU A 183 -4.85 11.23 -13.60
CA LEU A 183 -5.42 10.00 -13.05
C LEU A 183 -5.29 8.81 -14.01
N LYS A 184 -5.44 9.02 -15.32
CA LYS A 184 -5.20 7.99 -16.35
C LYS A 184 -3.77 7.46 -16.37
N ILE A 185 -2.78 8.34 -16.19
CA ILE A 185 -1.38 7.90 -16.14
C ILE A 185 -1.10 7.15 -14.85
N LEU A 186 -1.61 7.63 -13.72
CA LEU A 186 -1.49 6.95 -12.42
C LEU A 186 -2.16 5.57 -12.43
N GLU A 187 -3.33 5.44 -13.08
CA GLU A 187 -3.98 4.14 -13.34
C GLU A 187 -3.07 3.20 -14.12
N LYS A 188 -2.51 3.68 -15.24
CA LYS A 188 -1.60 2.89 -16.09
C LYS A 188 -0.32 2.49 -15.37
N GLN A 189 0.13 3.29 -14.40
CA GLN A 189 1.28 3.02 -13.54
C GLN A 189 0.94 2.06 -12.38
N GLY A 190 -0.33 1.69 -12.19
CA GLY A 190 -0.77 0.77 -11.13
C GLY A 190 -1.02 1.45 -9.77
N GLU A 191 -1.02 2.79 -9.70
CA GLU A 191 -1.06 3.54 -8.44
C GLU A 191 -2.46 3.63 -7.81
N LEU A 192 -3.54 3.32 -8.55
CA LEU A 192 -4.93 3.47 -8.09
C LEU A 192 -5.46 2.29 -7.26
N GLN A 193 -4.68 1.23 -7.10
CA GLN A 193 -5.09 0.02 -6.36
C GLN A 193 -5.18 0.25 -4.84
N GLU A 194 -4.79 1.42 -4.33
CA GLU A 194 -4.75 1.69 -2.88
C GLU A 194 -6.06 2.25 -2.26
N ALA A 195 -7.17 2.46 -2.99
CA ALA A 195 -8.37 3.09 -2.38
C ALA A 195 -9.72 2.38 -2.56
N THR A 196 -9.81 1.27 -3.29
CA THR A 196 -11.12 0.64 -3.61
C THR A 196 -11.36 -0.73 -2.96
N ASP A 197 -10.35 -1.30 -2.29
CA ASP A 197 -10.42 -2.65 -1.70
C ASP A 197 -10.52 -2.67 -0.16
N PHE A 198 -10.58 -1.52 0.51
CA PHE A 198 -10.58 -1.45 1.96
C PHE A 198 -11.99 -1.30 2.54
N ALA A 199 -12.26 -2.04 3.62
CA ALA A 199 -13.50 -1.89 4.36
C ALA A 199 -13.52 -0.55 5.11
N THR A 200 -14.62 0.20 4.97
CA THR A 200 -14.85 1.48 5.65
C THR A 200 -15.72 1.32 6.89
N TRP A 201 -16.42 0.18 7.01
CA TRP A 201 -17.36 -0.11 8.09
C TRP A 201 -17.25 -1.56 8.55
N LEU A 202 -17.25 -1.79 9.86
CA LEU A 202 -17.30 -3.10 10.48
C LEU A 202 -18.61 -3.29 11.26
N GLU A 203 -19.21 -4.48 11.15
CA GLU A 203 -20.43 -4.81 11.86
C GLU A 203 -20.39 -6.22 12.45
N ILE A 204 -20.75 -6.34 13.74
CA ILE A 204 -20.87 -7.61 14.44
C ILE A 204 -22.34 -7.99 14.53
N PHE A 205 -22.70 -9.18 14.07
CA PHE A 205 -24.02 -9.76 14.23
C PHE A 205 -24.01 -10.74 15.42
N PRO A 206 -24.64 -10.38 16.56
CA PRO A 206 -24.77 -11.28 17.70
C PRO A 206 -25.70 -12.44 17.34
N ASN A 207 -25.36 -13.63 17.79
CA ASN A 207 -26.21 -14.81 17.60
C ASN A 207 -27.21 -14.89 18.76
N ALA A 208 -28.49 -14.63 18.48
CA ALA A 208 -29.52 -14.43 19.52
C ALA A 208 -29.89 -15.72 20.30
N GLU A 209 -29.48 -16.90 19.82
CA GLU A 209 -30.06 -18.17 20.27
C GLU A 209 -29.18 -18.98 21.24
N ALA A 210 -27.91 -18.65 21.48
CA ALA A 210 -27.09 -19.37 22.47
C ALA A 210 -25.90 -18.56 23.00
N LYS A 211 -25.65 -18.62 24.32
CA LYS A 211 -24.50 -17.99 25.02
C LYS A 211 -23.11 -18.39 24.49
N LEU A 212 -23.01 -19.45 23.69
CA LEU A 212 -21.76 -20.03 23.17
C LEU A 212 -21.68 -20.03 21.63
N ALA A 213 -22.65 -19.44 20.93
CA ALA A 213 -22.66 -19.41 19.48
C ALA A 213 -21.68 -18.35 18.92
N PRO A 214 -20.99 -18.64 17.79
CA PRO A 214 -20.10 -17.66 17.16
C PRO A 214 -20.88 -16.44 16.66
N PHE A 215 -20.28 -15.27 16.78
CA PHE A 215 -20.80 -14.04 16.17
C PHE A 215 -20.29 -13.92 14.74
N THR A 216 -21.09 -13.30 13.87
CA THR A 216 -20.68 -13.03 12.48
C THR A 216 -20.06 -11.64 12.38
N LEU A 217 -18.87 -11.55 11.83
CA LEU A 217 -18.16 -10.31 11.55
C LEU A 217 -18.30 -9.98 10.07
N VAL A 218 -18.66 -8.74 9.77
CA VAL A 218 -18.80 -8.27 8.39
C VAL A 218 -18.01 -6.99 8.20
N ALA A 219 -17.14 -7.00 7.19
CA ALA A 219 -16.41 -5.85 6.72
C ALA A 219 -17.10 -5.35 5.44
N TRP A 220 -17.50 -4.08 5.43
CA TRP A 220 -18.25 -3.48 4.33
C TRP A 220 -17.41 -2.41 3.63
N LYS A 221 -17.53 -2.33 2.30
CA LYS A 221 -17.01 -1.24 1.49
C LYS A 221 -18.14 -0.36 0.96
N GLY A 222 -17.80 0.91 0.79
CA GLY A 222 -18.63 1.91 0.12
C GLY A 222 -19.93 2.24 0.85
N SER A 223 -20.61 3.28 0.36
CA SER A 223 -21.86 3.79 0.93
C SER A 223 -23.03 2.80 0.87
N ASN A 224 -23.00 1.86 -0.08
CA ASN A 224 -24.03 0.82 -0.24
C ASN A 224 -23.84 -0.40 0.68
N LYS A 225 -22.80 -0.40 1.53
CA LYS A 225 -22.41 -1.53 2.39
C LYS A 225 -22.34 -2.83 1.59
N GLU A 226 -21.42 -2.89 0.64
CA GLU A 226 -21.11 -4.12 -0.06
C GLU A 226 -20.16 -4.96 0.82
N PRO A 227 -20.48 -6.23 1.15
CA PRO A 227 -19.62 -7.04 2.02
C PRO A 227 -18.32 -7.42 1.30
N VAL A 228 -17.19 -7.02 1.89
CA VAL A 228 -15.82 -7.36 1.45
C VAL A 228 -15.34 -8.64 2.13
N GLU A 229 -15.69 -8.81 3.41
CA GLU A 229 -15.40 -10.02 4.17
C GLU A 229 -16.58 -10.35 5.07
N VAL A 230 -16.95 -11.63 5.13
CA VAL A 230 -17.92 -12.17 6.08
C VAL A 230 -17.25 -13.36 6.76
N THR A 231 -17.04 -13.30 8.07
CA THR A 231 -16.45 -14.41 8.83
C THR A 231 -17.21 -14.67 10.12
N GLN A 232 -16.99 -15.82 10.75
CA GLN A 232 -17.57 -16.18 12.03
C GLN A 232 -16.48 -16.55 13.01
N THR A 233 -16.59 -16.04 14.24
CA THR A 233 -15.65 -16.42 15.29
C THR A 233 -16.32 -16.45 16.66
N ARG A 234 -15.68 -17.19 17.57
CA ARG A 234 -15.95 -17.22 19.01
C ARG A 234 -14.72 -16.81 19.83
N LYS A 235 -13.59 -16.52 19.18
CA LYS A 235 -12.31 -16.24 19.84
C LYS A 235 -11.99 -14.76 19.73
N THR A 236 -11.57 -14.17 20.85
CA THR A 236 -11.13 -12.78 20.90
C THR A 236 -9.95 -12.53 19.95
N ALA A 237 -9.02 -13.48 19.81
CA ALA A 237 -7.87 -13.34 18.91
C ALA A 237 -8.29 -13.16 17.44
N GLU A 238 -9.22 -13.97 16.95
CA GLU A 238 -9.70 -13.88 15.56
C GLU A 238 -10.54 -12.61 15.33
N LEU A 239 -11.24 -12.10 16.36
CA LEU A 239 -11.87 -10.78 16.31
C LEU A 239 -10.83 -9.67 16.20
N VAL A 240 -9.76 -9.72 17.01
CA VAL A 240 -8.66 -8.75 16.95
C VAL A 240 -8.00 -8.79 15.56
N GLU A 241 -7.69 -9.97 15.04
CA GLU A 241 -7.15 -10.14 13.67
C GLU A 241 -8.09 -9.59 12.60
N PHE A 242 -9.41 -9.75 12.75
CA PHE A 242 -10.39 -9.16 11.84
C PHE A 242 -10.40 -7.63 11.91
N LEU A 243 -10.35 -7.05 13.12
CA LEU A 243 -10.25 -5.59 13.31
C LEU A 243 -8.93 -5.04 12.76
N GLU A 244 -7.82 -5.78 12.92
CA GLU A 244 -6.50 -5.39 12.42
C GLU A 244 -6.42 -5.46 10.89
N ARG A 245 -7.01 -6.48 10.27
CA ARG A 245 -7.13 -6.59 8.80
C ARG A 245 -7.88 -5.41 8.19
N HIS A 246 -8.86 -4.87 8.92
CA HIS A 246 -9.71 -3.76 8.51
C HIS A 246 -9.57 -2.51 9.39
N ASN A 247 -8.36 -2.22 9.87
CA ASN A 247 -8.10 -1.11 10.81
C ASN A 247 -8.35 0.29 10.23
N GLN A 248 -8.56 0.39 8.92
CA GLN A 248 -8.94 1.60 8.20
C GLN A 248 -10.44 1.92 8.31
N ALA A 249 -11.24 0.97 8.82
CA ALA A 249 -12.67 1.17 8.97
C ALA A 249 -12.96 2.22 10.06
N LYS A 250 -13.68 3.28 9.67
CA LYS A 250 -13.99 4.41 10.56
C LYS A 250 -15.20 4.16 11.46
N THR A 251 -15.99 3.14 11.16
CA THR A 251 -17.21 2.81 11.90
C THR A 251 -17.21 1.34 12.33
N PHE A 252 -17.53 1.10 13.60
CA PHE A 252 -17.72 -0.23 14.17
C PHE A 252 -19.05 -0.28 14.92
N THR A 253 -19.89 -1.27 14.62
CA THR A 253 -21.24 -1.38 15.19
C THR A 253 -21.61 -2.82 15.54
N VAL A 254 -22.51 -2.98 16.50
CA VAL A 254 -23.19 -4.26 16.76
C VAL A 254 -24.58 -4.19 16.14
N ALA A 255 -24.87 -5.12 15.23
CA ALA A 255 -26.16 -5.23 14.58
C ALA A 255 -27.27 -5.55 15.59
N LYS A 256 -28.48 -5.06 15.31
CA LYS A 256 -29.67 -5.43 16.09
C LYS A 256 -29.99 -6.92 15.89
N PRO A 257 -30.54 -7.62 16.91
CA PRO A 257 -30.80 -9.07 16.84
C PRO A 257 -31.68 -9.53 15.66
N ASP A 258 -32.53 -8.64 15.15
CA ASP A 258 -33.48 -8.87 14.05
C ASP A 258 -32.90 -8.55 12.66
N LYS A 259 -31.70 -7.98 12.58
CA LYS A 259 -31.07 -7.61 11.31
C LYS A 259 -30.59 -8.86 10.56
N LYS A 260 -31.05 -9.02 9.30
CA LYS A 260 -30.62 -10.13 8.44
C LYS A 260 -29.12 -10.09 8.19
N LYS A 261 -28.41 -11.16 8.57
CA LYS A 261 -26.97 -11.32 8.32
C LYS A 261 -26.69 -11.63 6.84
N PRO A 262 -25.61 -11.11 6.25
CA PRO A 262 -25.13 -11.55 4.95
C PRO A 262 -24.84 -13.05 4.94
N ALA A 263 -25.06 -13.70 3.80
CA ALA A 263 -24.60 -15.06 3.61
C ALA A 263 -23.06 -15.09 3.65
N LEU A 264 -22.49 -16.15 4.23
CA LEU A 264 -21.09 -16.49 4.02
C LEU A 264 -20.94 -16.75 2.51
N LYS A 265 -20.39 -15.77 1.78
CA LYS A 265 -19.99 -16.00 0.39
C LYS A 265 -18.65 -16.71 0.44
N GLU A 266 -18.56 -17.89 -0.16
CA GLU A 266 -17.27 -18.42 -0.61
C GLU A 266 -16.71 -17.42 -1.63
N ILE A 267 -15.79 -16.56 -1.19
CA ILE A 267 -15.07 -15.67 -2.10
C ILE A 267 -14.03 -16.54 -2.79
N GLN A 268 -14.41 -17.11 -3.94
CA GLN A 268 -13.46 -17.71 -4.87
C GLN A 268 -12.65 -16.58 -5.51
N VAL A 269 -11.49 -16.29 -4.94
CA VAL A 269 -10.44 -15.54 -5.63
C VAL A 269 -9.92 -16.47 -6.73
N LYS A 270 -10.10 -16.09 -8.00
CA LYS A 270 -9.41 -16.76 -9.11
C LYS A 270 -7.91 -16.44 -8.99
N GLU A 271 -7.17 -17.36 -8.38
CA GLU A 271 -5.70 -17.37 -8.46
C GLU A 271 -5.26 -17.76 -9.89
N PRO A 272 -4.20 -17.13 -10.42
CA PRO A 272 -3.57 -17.59 -11.64
C PRO A 272 -2.97 -18.98 -11.40
N GLU A 273 -3.17 -19.88 -12.36
CA GLU A 273 -2.73 -21.29 -12.33
C GLU A 273 -1.23 -21.41 -12.01
N THR A 274 -0.89 -21.65 -10.75
CA THR A 274 0.34 -22.35 -10.38
C THR A 274 0.01 -23.43 -9.35
N SER A 275 0.25 -24.68 -9.75
CA SER A 275 -0.34 -25.93 -9.25
C SER A 275 -0.07 -26.36 -7.79
N LYS A 276 0.31 -25.47 -6.87
CA LYS A 276 0.49 -25.79 -5.44
C LYS A 276 -0.18 -24.73 -4.56
N SER A 277 -1.26 -25.11 -3.86
CA SER A 277 -1.97 -24.24 -2.90
C SER A 277 -1.19 -24.00 -1.61
N GLU A 278 -0.18 -24.82 -1.33
CA GLU A 278 0.72 -24.67 -0.20
C GLU A 278 2.11 -25.28 -0.48
N VAL A 279 3.12 -24.72 0.17
CA VAL A 279 4.50 -25.23 0.21
C VAL A 279 4.98 -25.19 1.66
N ASN A 280 5.68 -26.24 2.09
CA ASN A 280 6.36 -26.27 3.38
C ASN A 280 7.63 -27.13 3.27
N LEU A 281 8.76 -26.49 3.00
CA LEU A 281 10.06 -27.15 2.84
C LEU A 281 10.63 -27.51 4.21
N ASP A 282 11.26 -28.69 4.34
CA ASP A 282 11.89 -29.11 5.60
C ASP A 282 13.25 -28.44 5.85
N VAL A 283 13.27 -27.10 5.79
CA VAL A 283 14.46 -26.30 6.10
C VAL A 283 14.75 -26.41 7.60
N PRO A 284 15.96 -26.87 7.99
CA PRO A 284 16.31 -27.02 9.40
C PRO A 284 16.36 -25.67 10.09
N TYR A 285 15.87 -25.63 11.33
CA TYR A 285 15.85 -24.42 12.13
C TYR A 285 17.16 -24.21 12.90
N LEU A 286 17.74 -23.01 12.79
CA LEU A 286 18.85 -22.54 13.60
C LEU A 286 18.48 -21.20 14.23
N SER A 287 18.50 -21.12 15.56
CA SER A 287 18.43 -19.84 16.26
C SER A 287 19.80 -19.17 16.28
N GLN A 288 19.86 -17.88 15.94
CA GLN A 288 21.09 -17.08 16.04
C GLN A 288 21.52 -16.86 17.50
N LEU A 289 20.59 -16.88 18.45
CA LEU A 289 20.88 -16.72 19.88
C LEU A 289 21.71 -17.87 20.46
N LYS A 290 21.82 -18.98 19.73
CA LYS A 290 22.65 -20.13 20.07
C LYS A 290 24.01 -20.14 19.37
N ASN A 291 24.30 -19.14 18.54
CA ASN A 291 25.60 -19.02 17.90
C ASN A 291 26.64 -18.58 18.94
N HIS A 292 27.85 -19.12 18.81
CA HIS A 292 28.98 -18.70 19.64
C HIS A 292 29.43 -17.28 19.28
N TYR A 293 29.39 -16.93 18.00
CA TYR A 293 29.81 -15.62 17.51
C TYR A 293 28.60 -14.74 17.13
N GLU A 294 28.61 -13.50 17.63
CA GLU A 294 27.67 -12.44 17.24
C GLU A 294 26.17 -12.84 17.30
N PRO A 295 25.68 -13.43 18.41
CA PRO A 295 24.33 -14.01 18.49
C PRO A 295 23.19 -12.99 18.26
N TYR A 296 23.45 -11.69 18.43
CA TYR A 296 22.47 -10.62 18.22
C TYR A 296 22.55 -9.95 16.84
N THR A 297 23.56 -10.27 16.03
CA THR A 297 23.82 -9.61 14.74
C THR A 297 24.20 -10.58 13.61
N SER A 298 23.88 -11.86 13.76
CA SER A 298 24.23 -12.94 12.82
C SER A 298 23.04 -13.48 12.03
N CYS A 299 21.93 -12.72 11.93
CA CYS A 299 20.69 -13.16 11.27
C CYS A 299 20.89 -13.64 9.82
N LEU A 300 21.68 -12.89 9.04
CA LEU A 300 21.94 -13.21 7.63
C LEU A 300 22.79 -14.48 7.48
N ALA A 301 23.91 -14.59 8.20
CA ALA A 301 24.75 -15.79 8.20
C ALA A 301 24.00 -17.03 8.72
N THR A 302 23.16 -16.86 9.75
CA THR A 302 22.33 -17.95 10.30
C THR A 302 21.28 -18.41 9.30
N SER A 303 20.64 -17.47 8.59
CA SER A 303 19.68 -17.79 7.53
C SER A 303 20.34 -18.50 6.34
N ALA A 304 21.53 -18.04 5.94
CA ALA A 304 22.34 -18.71 4.93
C ALA A 304 22.71 -20.14 5.35
N ALA A 305 23.09 -20.35 6.61
CA ALA A 305 23.40 -21.68 7.14
C ALA A 305 22.18 -22.62 7.15
N MET A 306 20.97 -22.10 7.44
CA MET A 306 19.72 -22.89 7.33
C MET A 306 19.48 -23.35 5.89
N CYS A 307 19.58 -22.44 4.92
CA CYS A 307 19.42 -22.77 3.50
C CYS A 307 20.52 -23.73 2.99
N ALA A 308 21.77 -23.51 3.38
CA ALA A 308 22.89 -24.38 3.01
C ALA A 308 22.71 -25.81 3.56
N LYS A 309 22.30 -25.95 4.84
CA LYS A 309 21.99 -27.27 5.41
C LYS A 309 20.84 -27.96 4.68
N PHE A 310 19.78 -27.22 4.34
CA PHE A 310 18.67 -27.76 3.55
C PHE A 310 19.16 -28.33 2.20
N LEU A 311 20.17 -27.70 1.59
CA LEU A 311 20.78 -28.14 0.34
C LEU A 311 21.88 -29.21 0.51
N GLY A 312 22.06 -29.74 1.72
CA GLY A 312 22.96 -30.86 2.01
C GLY A 312 24.39 -30.46 2.40
N VAL A 313 24.67 -29.17 2.61
CA VAL A 313 25.96 -28.74 3.14
C VAL A 313 26.15 -29.29 4.56
N LYS A 314 27.25 -30.01 4.74
CA LYS A 314 27.70 -30.50 6.05
C LYS A 314 28.74 -29.53 6.59
N GLY A 315 28.50 -29.05 7.81
CA GLY A 315 29.51 -28.32 8.58
C GLY A 315 30.54 -29.28 9.17
N LYS A 316 31.53 -28.72 9.86
CA LYS A 316 32.49 -29.48 10.64
C LYS A 316 31.80 -30.24 11.79
N PRO A 317 32.35 -31.40 12.20
CA PRO A 317 31.91 -32.06 13.42
C PRO A 317 31.96 -31.08 14.59
N ASP A 318 30.89 -31.06 15.40
CA ASP A 318 30.76 -30.27 16.64
C ASP A 318 30.69 -28.74 16.50
N GLU A 319 30.72 -28.18 15.29
CA GLU A 319 30.48 -26.74 15.04
C GLU A 319 29.09 -26.48 14.44
N ARG A 320 28.50 -25.33 14.77
CA ARG A 320 27.28 -24.87 14.09
C ARG A 320 27.72 -24.24 12.77
N LEU A 321 27.10 -24.65 11.66
CA LEU A 321 27.40 -24.08 10.34
C LEU A 321 27.31 -22.54 10.29
N ALA A 322 26.45 -21.93 11.11
CA ALA A 322 26.37 -20.46 11.22
C ALA A 322 27.65 -19.84 11.84
N ASP A 323 28.27 -20.51 12.81
CA ASP A 323 29.54 -20.10 13.41
C ASP A 323 30.72 -20.33 12.44
N GLU A 324 30.69 -21.43 11.67
CA GLU A 324 31.66 -21.68 10.59
C GLU A 324 31.59 -20.57 9.52
N PHE A 325 30.38 -20.22 9.09
CA PHE A 325 30.14 -19.14 8.13
C PHE A 325 30.67 -17.80 8.65
N TYR A 326 30.49 -17.51 9.94
CA TYR A 326 31.05 -16.32 10.56
C TYR A 326 32.58 -16.31 10.50
N LEU A 327 33.24 -17.40 10.89
CA LEU A 327 34.70 -17.50 10.88
C LEU A 327 35.28 -17.40 9.46
N ASP A 328 34.63 -18.01 8.47
CA ASP A 328 35.07 -17.92 7.07
C ASP A 328 34.99 -16.50 6.53
N LEU A 329 33.93 -15.76 6.85
CA LEU A 329 33.81 -14.34 6.49
C LEU A 329 34.95 -13.53 7.14
N VAL A 330 35.20 -13.72 8.44
CA VAL A 330 36.28 -13.02 9.16
C VAL A 330 37.65 -13.33 8.56
N ASN A 331 37.95 -14.61 8.33
CA ASN A 331 39.22 -15.08 7.78
C ASN A 331 39.48 -14.55 6.36
N LYS A 332 38.43 -14.25 5.60
CA LYS A 332 38.49 -13.66 4.26
C LYS A 332 38.43 -12.13 4.25
N HIS A 333 38.37 -11.49 5.42
CA HIS A 333 38.15 -10.05 5.56
C HIS A 333 36.84 -9.57 4.90
N GLU A 334 35.81 -10.43 4.90
CA GLU A 334 34.47 -10.15 4.41
C GLU A 334 33.52 -9.77 5.54
N ASN A 335 32.46 -9.04 5.18
CA ASN A 335 31.49 -8.48 6.13
C ASN A 335 30.15 -9.24 6.08
N ARG A 336 29.71 -9.75 7.24
CA ARG A 336 28.45 -10.49 7.46
C ARG A 336 27.16 -9.70 7.20
N PHE A 337 27.24 -8.38 7.10
CA PHE A 337 26.10 -7.51 6.79
C PHE A 337 25.95 -7.22 5.29
N VAL A 338 26.94 -7.63 4.48
CA VAL A 338 26.95 -7.35 3.04
C VAL A 338 26.46 -8.58 2.29
N HIS A 339 25.30 -8.46 1.63
CA HIS A 339 24.64 -9.54 0.91
C HIS A 339 25.54 -10.20 -0.16
N ASP A 340 26.33 -9.41 -0.90
CA ASP A 340 27.26 -9.95 -1.90
C ASP A 340 28.35 -10.86 -1.30
N ASN A 341 28.74 -10.63 -0.04
CA ASN A 341 29.70 -11.52 0.63
C ASN A 341 29.03 -12.85 1.01
N ILE A 342 27.73 -12.87 1.28
CA ILE A 342 26.98 -14.11 1.52
C ILE A 342 26.83 -14.91 0.23
N VAL A 343 26.60 -14.26 -0.91
CA VAL A 343 26.59 -14.91 -2.22
C VAL A 343 27.94 -15.61 -2.46
N LYS A 344 29.07 -14.91 -2.22
CA LYS A 344 30.42 -15.49 -2.33
C LYS A 344 30.64 -16.64 -1.34
N LEU A 345 30.19 -16.48 -0.11
CA LEU A 345 30.30 -17.49 0.93
C LEU A 345 29.59 -18.78 0.53
N LEU A 346 28.31 -18.68 0.14
CA LEU A 346 27.51 -19.82 -0.30
C LEU A 346 28.14 -20.55 -1.52
N ALA A 347 28.74 -19.80 -2.43
CA ALA A 347 29.44 -20.37 -3.58
C ALA A 347 30.62 -21.28 -3.20
N ILE A 348 31.34 -20.98 -2.09
CA ILE A 348 32.42 -21.83 -1.55
C ILE A 348 31.86 -23.18 -1.11
N TYR A 349 30.69 -23.17 -0.49
CA TYR A 349 30.01 -24.36 0.01
C TYR A 349 29.19 -25.10 -1.06
N GLY A 350 29.36 -24.74 -2.34
CA GLY A 350 28.68 -25.40 -3.45
C GLY A 350 27.20 -25.04 -3.60
N VAL A 351 26.76 -23.95 -2.97
CA VAL A 351 25.39 -23.45 -3.04
C VAL A 351 25.32 -22.29 -4.04
N SER A 352 24.34 -22.29 -4.94
CA SER A 352 24.07 -21.15 -5.81
C SER A 352 23.23 -20.13 -5.07
N ASP A 353 23.48 -18.85 -5.32
CA ASP A 353 22.68 -17.77 -4.74
C ASP A 353 22.61 -16.59 -5.72
N VAL A 354 21.41 -16.07 -5.92
CA VAL A 354 21.17 -14.84 -6.67
C VAL A 354 20.49 -13.85 -5.72
N PHE A 355 21.22 -12.83 -5.31
CA PHE A 355 20.68 -11.75 -4.51
C PHE A 355 20.01 -10.70 -5.40
N LYS A 356 18.75 -10.40 -5.11
CA LYS A 356 17.97 -9.35 -5.78
C LYS A 356 17.52 -8.32 -4.75
N THR A 357 17.63 -7.05 -5.12
CA THR A 357 17.12 -5.91 -4.32
C THR A 357 15.71 -5.47 -4.74
N ASN A 358 15.11 -6.15 -5.71
CA ASN A 358 13.81 -5.82 -6.31
C ASN A 358 13.01 -7.09 -6.69
N ALA A 359 13.18 -8.17 -5.93
CA ALA A 359 12.51 -9.45 -6.18
C ALA A 359 11.00 -9.30 -6.01
N THR A 360 10.21 -9.74 -6.98
CA THR A 360 8.75 -9.75 -6.87
C THR A 360 8.28 -10.90 -5.98
N TRP A 361 7.11 -10.73 -5.33
CA TRP A 361 6.49 -11.83 -4.57
C TRP A 361 6.13 -13.05 -5.44
N GLN A 362 5.90 -12.83 -6.74
CA GLN A 362 5.70 -13.91 -7.69
C GLN A 362 6.97 -14.75 -7.85
N GLU A 363 8.12 -14.13 -8.10
CA GLU A 363 9.41 -14.84 -8.18
C GLU A 363 9.72 -15.60 -6.88
N VAL A 364 9.40 -15.00 -5.72
CA VAL A 364 9.54 -15.67 -4.41
C VAL A 364 8.67 -16.93 -4.34
N LYS A 365 7.39 -16.86 -4.74
CA LYS A 365 6.50 -18.03 -4.76
C LYS A 365 6.96 -19.10 -5.75
N GLU A 366 7.38 -18.71 -6.95
CA GLU A 366 7.88 -19.63 -7.98
C GLU A 366 9.11 -20.41 -7.49
N HIS A 367 10.07 -19.72 -6.85
CA HIS A 367 11.26 -20.38 -6.28
C HIS A 367 10.93 -21.35 -5.14
N LEU A 368 9.92 -21.03 -4.33
CA LEU A 368 9.41 -21.93 -3.29
C LEU A 368 8.71 -23.15 -3.90
N ILE A 369 7.94 -22.97 -4.98
CA ILE A 369 7.28 -24.05 -5.72
C ILE A 369 8.31 -25.02 -6.29
N ASP A 370 9.46 -24.52 -6.73
CA ASP A 370 10.63 -25.29 -7.19
C ASP A 370 11.36 -26.04 -6.06
N GLY A 371 10.89 -25.89 -4.82
CA GLY A 371 11.40 -26.65 -3.68
C GLY A 371 12.63 -26.03 -3.03
N LEU A 372 12.86 -24.73 -3.24
CA LEU A 372 14.06 -24.02 -2.78
C LEU A 372 13.70 -22.87 -1.83
N PRO A 373 14.46 -22.68 -0.73
CA PRO A 373 14.17 -21.64 0.25
C PRO A 373 14.68 -20.27 -0.20
N ILE A 374 14.09 -19.23 0.39
CA ILE A 374 14.46 -17.83 0.18
C ILE A 374 15.01 -17.25 1.49
N ILE A 375 16.10 -16.48 1.42
CA ILE A 375 16.47 -15.59 2.54
C ILE A 375 15.86 -14.23 2.26
N TYR A 376 14.90 -13.84 3.09
CA TYR A 376 14.23 -12.54 3.03
C TYR A 376 14.95 -11.54 3.93
N SER A 377 15.06 -10.30 3.48
CA SER A 377 15.61 -9.19 4.28
C SER A 377 14.59 -8.07 4.43
N GLY A 378 14.42 -7.58 5.66
CA GLY A 378 13.43 -6.56 5.97
C GLY A 378 13.70 -5.74 7.23
N HIS A 379 12.99 -4.64 7.38
CA HIS A 379 12.97 -3.75 8.55
C HIS A 379 12.16 -4.33 9.72
N LEU A 380 12.38 -5.60 10.07
CA LEU A 380 11.78 -6.23 11.26
C LEU A 380 12.45 -5.72 12.56
N THR A 381 13.67 -5.21 12.45
CA THR A 381 14.36 -4.44 13.51
C THR A 381 14.81 -3.09 12.94
N HIS A 382 15.29 -2.18 13.80
CA HIS A 382 15.77 -0.87 13.37
C HIS A 382 16.96 -0.96 12.38
N SER A 383 17.86 -1.91 12.58
CA SER A 383 19.03 -2.14 11.72
C SER A 383 18.74 -3.06 10.52
N GLY A 384 17.51 -3.58 10.41
CA GLY A 384 17.18 -4.65 9.47
C GLY A 384 17.42 -6.05 10.05
N HIS A 385 16.74 -7.04 9.48
CA HIS A 385 16.76 -8.43 9.90
C HIS A 385 16.55 -9.38 8.73
N CYS A 386 17.16 -10.55 8.79
CA CYS A 386 17.03 -11.58 7.76
C CYS A 386 16.38 -12.84 8.35
N ILE A 387 15.42 -13.39 7.62
CA ILE A 387 14.71 -14.63 7.96
C ILE A 387 14.69 -15.56 6.76
N VAL A 388 14.36 -16.84 6.97
CA VAL A 388 14.18 -17.79 5.87
C VAL A 388 12.70 -18.00 5.59
N ILE A 389 12.27 -17.72 4.37
CA ILE A 389 10.97 -18.16 3.87
C ILE A 389 11.15 -19.58 3.33
N LYS A 390 10.40 -20.52 3.92
CA LYS A 390 10.45 -21.95 3.62
C LYS A 390 9.16 -22.48 2.99
N GLY A 391 8.22 -21.60 2.66
CA GLY A 391 6.99 -21.99 1.99
C GLY A 391 5.88 -20.96 2.16
N PHE A 392 4.67 -21.34 1.79
CA PHE A 392 3.47 -20.51 1.90
C PHE A 392 2.21 -21.36 2.09
N GLU A 393 1.18 -20.73 2.63
CA GLU A 393 -0.18 -21.26 2.75
C GLU A 393 -1.13 -20.07 2.47
N GLY A 394 -1.74 -20.06 1.27
CA GLY A 394 -2.53 -18.93 0.78
C GLY A 394 -1.73 -17.62 0.66
N ASP A 395 -2.10 -16.62 1.46
CA ASP A 395 -1.47 -15.29 1.53
C ASP A 395 -0.41 -15.18 2.63
N LYS A 396 -0.09 -16.27 3.33
CA LYS A 396 0.91 -16.31 4.41
C LYS A 396 2.14 -17.08 3.97
N TYR A 397 3.30 -16.64 4.45
CA TYR A 397 4.58 -17.31 4.29
C TYR A 397 4.94 -18.10 5.55
N ARG A 398 5.39 -19.34 5.36
CA ARG A 398 6.02 -20.14 6.40
C ARG A 398 7.47 -19.71 6.53
N VAL A 399 7.89 -19.33 7.74
CA VAL A 399 9.22 -18.78 7.97
C VAL A 399 9.96 -19.46 9.12
N ASN A 400 11.29 -19.48 9.00
CA ASN A 400 12.20 -19.70 10.10
C ASN A 400 12.89 -18.37 10.41
N ASP A 401 12.55 -17.77 11.54
CA ASP A 401 13.18 -16.56 12.05
C ASP A 401 14.29 -16.92 13.05
N PRO A 402 15.56 -16.57 12.77
CA PRO A 402 16.66 -16.95 13.65
C PRO A 402 16.59 -16.28 15.04
N TYR A 403 15.91 -15.14 15.19
CA TYR A 403 15.97 -14.31 16.41
C TYR A 403 14.83 -14.56 17.41
N GLY A 404 13.67 -15.01 16.94
CA GLY A 404 12.48 -15.23 17.76
C GLY A 404 11.22 -14.94 16.97
N GLU A 405 10.11 -14.67 17.64
CA GLU A 405 8.87 -14.29 16.96
C GLU A 405 8.71 -12.76 16.93
N PHE A 406 8.46 -12.22 15.75
CA PHE A 406 8.17 -10.81 15.53
C PHE A 406 6.71 -10.45 15.87
N PHE A 407 6.54 -9.36 16.62
CA PHE A 407 5.28 -8.64 16.78
C PHE A 407 5.52 -7.16 16.44
N TYR A 408 4.47 -6.42 16.07
CA TYR A 408 4.60 -4.97 15.84
C TYR A 408 5.10 -4.19 17.06
N SER A 409 4.87 -4.71 18.27
CA SER A 409 5.40 -4.17 19.53
C SER A 409 6.88 -4.49 19.76
N GLY A 410 7.48 -5.38 18.95
CA GLY A 410 8.86 -5.82 19.04
C GLY A 410 9.00 -7.33 19.02
N TYR A 411 10.26 -7.79 19.01
CA TYR A 411 10.57 -9.22 19.05
C TYR A 411 10.36 -9.84 20.43
N ARG A 412 9.84 -11.07 20.43
CA ARG A 412 9.84 -11.99 21.57
C ARG A 412 10.87 -13.08 21.33
N THR A 413 12.04 -12.90 21.95
CA THR A 413 13.17 -13.85 21.87
C THR A 413 13.03 -15.04 22.81
N ASP A 414 12.04 -15.00 23.71
CA ASP A 414 11.62 -16.13 24.55
C ASP A 414 10.71 -17.11 23.80
N LEU A 415 10.17 -16.71 22.65
CA LEU A 415 9.41 -17.57 21.74
C LEU A 415 10.30 -18.13 20.63
N THR A 416 9.90 -19.28 20.08
CA THR A 416 10.64 -19.91 18.98
C THR A 416 10.34 -19.20 17.67
N GLY A 417 11.37 -18.96 16.86
CA GLY A 417 11.20 -18.51 15.47
C GLY A 417 11.00 -19.65 14.47
N HIS A 418 10.76 -20.88 14.94
CA HIS A 418 10.65 -22.06 14.07
C HIS A 418 9.26 -22.19 13.44
N ASN A 419 9.21 -22.28 12.11
CA ASN A 419 8.00 -22.58 11.33
C ASN A 419 6.81 -21.65 11.64
N LEU A 420 7.08 -20.35 11.76
CA LEU A 420 6.07 -19.32 11.98
C LEU A 420 5.29 -19.02 10.70
N LEU A 421 4.09 -18.45 10.84
CA LEU A 421 3.27 -17.98 9.73
C LEU A 421 3.20 -16.44 9.74
N TYR A 422 3.88 -15.81 8.80
CA TYR A 422 3.85 -14.36 8.60
C TYR A 422 3.01 -14.02 7.39
N SER A 423 2.10 -13.05 7.51
CA SER A 423 1.29 -12.63 6.37
C SER A 423 2.17 -11.97 5.29
N GLN A 424 1.79 -12.11 4.02
CA GLN A 424 2.44 -11.38 2.94
C GLN A 424 2.36 -9.87 3.20
N LYS A 425 1.26 -9.37 3.75
CA LYS A 425 1.13 -7.95 4.16
C LYS A 425 2.20 -7.56 5.17
N LEU A 426 2.42 -8.37 6.22
CA LEU A 426 3.48 -8.10 7.21
C LEU A 426 4.84 -8.00 6.54
N LEU A 427 5.22 -9.01 5.75
CA LEU A 427 6.52 -9.01 5.09
C LEU A 427 6.64 -7.85 4.07
N SER A 428 5.60 -7.57 3.29
CA SER A 428 5.57 -6.45 2.34
C SER A 428 5.78 -5.10 3.04
N THR A 429 5.10 -4.85 4.17
CA THR A 429 5.26 -3.60 4.94
C THR A 429 6.64 -3.48 5.60
N LYS A 430 7.35 -4.60 5.76
CA LYS A 430 8.68 -4.67 6.35
C LYS A 430 9.77 -4.86 5.30
N SER A 431 9.45 -4.78 4.00
CA SER A 431 10.43 -4.94 2.93
C SER A 431 11.52 -3.86 3.00
N MET A 432 12.77 -4.24 2.71
CA MET A 432 13.89 -3.29 2.58
C MET A 432 13.72 -2.30 1.42
N THR A 433 12.86 -2.59 0.44
CA THR A 433 12.66 -1.73 -0.74
C THR A 433 11.78 -0.52 -0.45
N GLY A 434 10.92 -0.60 0.58
CA GLY A 434 9.82 0.35 0.79
C GLY A 434 8.67 0.21 -0.21
N ASP A 435 8.78 -0.67 -1.20
CA ASP A 435 7.73 -1.02 -2.17
C ASP A 435 7.07 -2.35 -1.73
N PRO A 436 5.75 -2.37 -1.48
CA PRO A 436 5.07 -3.58 -1.01
C PRO A 436 5.06 -4.72 -2.04
N ASN A 437 5.36 -4.45 -3.32
CA ASN A 437 5.35 -5.47 -4.37
C ASN A 437 6.70 -6.17 -4.56
N THR A 438 7.76 -5.61 -4.01
CA THR A 438 9.13 -6.11 -4.18
C THR A 438 9.85 -6.27 -2.84
N THR A 439 10.88 -7.11 -2.82
CA THR A 439 11.68 -7.36 -1.62
C THR A 439 13.15 -7.60 -1.94
N TRP A 440 13.99 -7.47 -0.91
CA TRP A 440 15.35 -7.97 -0.92
C TRP A 440 15.32 -9.46 -0.60
N ALA A 441 15.79 -10.28 -1.53
CA ALA A 441 15.76 -11.73 -1.41
C ALA A 441 17.00 -12.38 -2.01
N HIS A 442 17.49 -13.40 -1.31
CA HIS A 442 18.43 -14.38 -1.83
C HIS A 442 17.66 -15.57 -2.39
N PHE A 443 17.86 -15.86 -3.67
CA PHE A 443 17.34 -17.03 -4.37
C PHE A 443 18.36 -18.15 -4.28
N VAL A 444 18.32 -18.86 -3.15
CA VAL A 444 19.30 -19.91 -2.83
C VAL A 444 18.93 -21.21 -3.53
N GLY A 445 19.89 -21.87 -4.17
CA GLY A 445 19.66 -23.05 -5.00
C GLY A 445 20.81 -24.04 -5.02
N LYS A 446 20.58 -25.15 -5.71
CA LYS A 446 21.63 -26.13 -6.00
C LYS A 446 22.51 -25.61 -7.14
N LYS A 447 23.83 -25.82 -7.04
CA LYS A 447 24.74 -25.58 -8.17
C LYS A 447 24.49 -26.52 -9.34
#